data_AF-A0A3A4QL80-F1
#
_entry.id   AF-A0A3A4QL80-F1
#
_cell.length_a   1.000
_cell.length_b   1.000
_cell.length_c   1.000
_cell.angle_alpha   90.00
_cell.angle_beta   90.00
_cell.angle_gamma   90.00
#
_symmetry.space_group_name_H-M   'P 1'
#
loop_
_entity.id
_entity.type
_entity.pdbx_description
1 polymer ?
#
loop_
_entity_poly.entity_id
_entity_poly.type
_entity_poly.pdbx_seq_one_letter_code
_entity_poly.pdbx_strand_id
1 'polypeptide(L)'
;MVTQSPDGGGNGQDSQKGAGMPKVRCQCGATYRVDENAVGRKARCKACGQVFQVAAEPDAGPIPLAGGIDLAEEASAAASRAAEQATTRSPLLSPGEARFEQRDEDRFPGMTTTVMPVADKHTRFLRAVGWALLFPTNTSNMATFVILWLLVSLEILQGFAPCVGVIGVFIIEGWIAAFSLNVVATAANGEEDLPPITLLEGFFEGIVIPFFKYLAVRVLALAPAVAFFVLVVLSTAQTGPGLSVRDYIVGAVQSGGVGGLAGVFQGAKLATFFLILAGGLFIWPILLLVVAVGGFGALVRIDLMLITIVRTLPGYIVCVAVVWGASALAAGLPAIVKLIQGPGAGGISAFYVVGAGLRAYTQIVAMRVIGLHYHHYKHRYAWDWG
;
A
#
# COMPACT_ATOMS: atom_id res chain seq x y z
N MET A 1 73.87 -49.60 -30.29
CA MET A 1 73.60 -48.64 -29.19
C MET A 1 72.24 -49.03 -28.62
N VAL A 2 72.16 -49.79 -27.52
CA VAL A 2 72.32 -49.35 -26.10
C VAL A 2 71.22 -48.33 -25.76
N THR A 3 70.30 -48.45 -24.77
CA THR A 3 69.93 -49.43 -23.73
C THR A 3 68.64 -48.91 -23.04
N GLN A 4 67.83 -49.83 -22.50
CA GLN A 4 67.14 -49.82 -21.18
C GLN A 4 66.03 -48.81 -20.80
N SER A 5 65.00 -49.44 -20.18
CA SER A 5 63.93 -48.95 -19.30
C SER A 5 64.46 -48.22 -18.04
N PRO A 6 63.62 -47.50 -17.25
CA PRO A 6 62.92 -48.22 -16.17
C PRO A 6 61.51 -47.73 -15.80
N ASP A 7 60.83 -48.63 -15.09
CA ASP A 7 59.58 -48.51 -14.35
C ASP A 7 59.54 -47.37 -13.31
N GLY A 8 58.32 -47.00 -12.92
CA GLY A 8 58.03 -46.60 -11.53
C GLY A 8 57.09 -45.41 -11.36
N GLY A 9 55.94 -45.63 -10.71
CA GLY A 9 55.16 -44.53 -10.13
C GLY A 9 53.66 -44.77 -10.02
N GLY A 10 53.25 -45.77 -9.24
CA GLY A 10 51.86 -45.89 -8.80
C GLY A 10 51.50 -44.74 -7.86
N ASN A 11 50.41 -44.03 -8.17
CA ASN A 11 49.76 -43.11 -7.25
C ASN A 11 48.32 -43.56 -7.06
N GLY A 12 48.09 -44.27 -5.96
CA GLY A 12 46.76 -44.53 -5.44
C GLY A 12 46.14 -43.21 -4.99
N GLN A 13 45.18 -42.71 -5.77
CA GLN A 13 44.19 -41.76 -5.27
C GLN A 13 43.06 -42.58 -4.67
N ASP A 14 43.23 -42.86 -3.38
CA ASP A 14 42.18 -43.35 -2.52
C ASP A 14 40.99 -42.40 -2.57
N SER A 15 39.87 -42.98 -2.97
CA SER A 15 38.49 -42.57 -2.70
C SER A 15 38.34 -41.66 -1.47
N GLN A 16 38.41 -40.34 -1.69
CA GLN A 16 37.89 -39.38 -0.73
C GLN A 16 36.39 -39.58 -0.63
N LYS A 17 35.97 -40.21 0.48
CA LYS A 17 34.61 -40.26 1.01
C LYS A 17 33.90 -38.94 0.75
N GLY A 18 32.78 -39.03 0.02
CA GLY A 18 31.99 -37.88 -0.41
C GLY A 18 31.62 -36.95 0.73
N ALA A 19 32.24 -35.76 0.74
CA ALA A 19 31.73 -34.61 1.44
C ALA A 19 30.30 -34.37 0.96
N GLY A 20 29.35 -34.32 1.91
CA GLY A 20 27.94 -34.16 1.59
C GLY A 20 27.70 -32.80 0.94
N MET A 21 27.23 -32.79 -0.31
CA MET A 21 26.89 -31.54 -1.02
C MET A 21 25.95 -30.67 -0.17
N PRO A 22 26.25 -29.37 0.02
CA PRO A 22 25.44 -28.48 0.82
C PRO A 22 24.03 -28.36 0.25
N LYS A 23 23.04 -28.36 1.14
CA LYS A 23 21.61 -28.19 0.79
C LYS A 23 21.21 -26.76 1.09
N VAL A 24 20.71 -26.06 0.07
CA VAL A 24 20.19 -24.71 0.20
C VAL A 24 18.68 -24.74 0.01
N ARG A 25 17.95 -24.04 0.88
CA ARG A 25 16.48 -23.92 0.82
C ARG A 25 16.10 -22.57 0.22
N CYS A 26 15.30 -22.59 -0.84
CA CYS A 26 14.72 -21.37 -1.43
C CYS A 26 13.49 -20.92 -0.62
N GLN A 27 13.15 -19.63 -0.67
CA GLN A 27 11.95 -19.06 -0.01
C GLN A 27 10.62 -19.71 -0.46
N CYS A 28 10.58 -20.31 -1.65
CA CYS A 28 9.42 -21.08 -2.09
C CYS A 28 9.27 -22.46 -1.41
N GLY A 29 10.22 -22.86 -0.56
CA GLY A 29 10.25 -24.13 0.16
C GLY A 29 11.03 -25.25 -0.54
N ALA A 30 11.45 -25.07 -1.80
CA ALA A 30 12.24 -26.05 -2.52
C ALA A 30 13.69 -26.13 -2.00
N THR A 31 14.18 -27.34 -1.76
CA THR A 31 15.55 -27.62 -1.34
C THR A 31 16.38 -28.12 -2.51
N TYR A 32 17.55 -27.54 -2.73
CA TYR A 32 18.47 -27.89 -3.80
C TYR A 32 19.81 -28.31 -3.21
N ARG A 33 20.42 -29.34 -3.78
CA ARG A 33 21.84 -29.63 -3.56
C ARG A 33 22.62 -28.74 -4.50
N VAL A 34 23.53 -27.95 -3.93
CA VAL A 34 24.35 -27.02 -4.70
C VAL A 34 25.80 -27.48 -4.62
N ASP A 35 26.52 -27.34 -5.72
CA ASP A 35 27.95 -27.61 -5.79
C ASP A 35 28.71 -26.67 -4.83
N GLU A 36 29.77 -27.14 -4.18
CA GLU A 36 30.58 -26.32 -3.26
C GLU A 36 31.15 -25.07 -3.97
N ASN A 37 31.41 -25.16 -5.28
CA ASN A 37 31.88 -24.03 -6.08
C ASN A 37 30.83 -22.92 -6.31
N ALA A 38 29.57 -23.17 -5.94
CA ALA A 38 28.48 -22.21 -6.06
C ALA A 38 28.32 -21.33 -4.81
N VAL A 39 29.03 -21.64 -3.72
CA VAL A 39 29.06 -20.80 -2.52
C VAL A 39 29.58 -19.41 -2.88
N GLY A 40 28.85 -18.37 -2.49
CA GLY A 40 29.12 -16.96 -2.85
C GLY A 40 28.57 -16.53 -4.22
N ARG A 41 28.07 -17.44 -5.06
CA ARG A 41 27.51 -17.11 -6.39
C ARG A 41 25.98 -16.96 -6.36
N LYS A 42 25.42 -16.23 -7.34
CA LYS A 42 23.98 -16.10 -7.55
C LYS A 42 23.43 -17.39 -8.20
N ALA A 43 22.46 -18.03 -7.57
CA ALA A 43 21.75 -19.19 -8.09
C ALA A 43 20.29 -18.83 -8.38
N ARG A 44 19.68 -19.46 -9.40
CA ARG A 44 18.26 -19.30 -9.74
C ARG A 44 17.48 -20.54 -9.34
N CYS A 45 16.42 -20.37 -8.55
CA CYS A 45 15.50 -21.44 -8.17
C CYS A 45 14.76 -22.00 -9.38
N LYS A 46 14.81 -23.33 -9.60
CA LYS A 46 14.09 -23.99 -10.70
C LYS A 46 12.57 -24.05 -10.50
N ALA A 47 12.08 -23.93 -9.25
CA ALA A 47 10.64 -24.00 -8.96
C ALA A 47 9.93 -22.64 -9.06
N CYS A 48 10.50 -21.58 -8.48
CA CYS A 48 9.86 -20.25 -8.45
C CYS A 48 10.56 -19.19 -9.30
N GLY A 49 11.76 -19.46 -9.83
CA GLY A 49 12.52 -18.52 -10.65
C GLY A 49 13.29 -17.44 -9.87
N GLN A 50 13.17 -17.39 -8.54
CA GLN A 50 13.85 -16.39 -7.70
C GLN A 50 15.37 -16.59 -7.73
N VAL A 51 16.12 -15.49 -7.85
CA VAL A 51 17.59 -15.48 -7.79
C VAL A 51 18.01 -15.15 -6.37
N PHE A 52 18.89 -15.95 -5.78
CA PHE A 52 19.43 -15.76 -4.43
C PHE A 52 20.94 -16.04 -4.42
N GLN A 53 21.66 -15.46 -3.46
CA GLN A 53 23.08 -15.72 -3.28
C GLN A 53 23.27 -16.86 -2.27
N VAL A 54 24.09 -17.85 -2.60
CA VAL A 54 24.40 -18.94 -1.68
C VAL A 54 25.37 -18.40 -0.63
N ALA A 55 24.91 -18.23 0.62
CA ALA A 55 25.76 -17.75 1.70
C ALA A 55 26.88 -18.75 1.98
N ALA A 56 28.11 -18.25 2.18
CA ALA A 56 29.18 -19.05 2.76
C ALA A 56 28.85 -19.28 4.23
N GLU A 57 28.94 -20.53 4.67
CA GLU A 57 28.82 -20.85 6.09
C GLU A 57 29.92 -20.05 6.83
N PRO A 58 29.56 -19.18 7.78
CA PRO A 58 30.55 -18.36 8.46
C PRO A 58 31.49 -19.29 9.22
N ASP A 59 32.77 -19.24 8.85
CA ASP A 59 33.82 -20.02 9.47
C ASP A 59 33.80 -19.73 10.98
N ALA A 60 33.47 -20.75 11.77
CA ALA A 60 33.29 -20.64 13.21
C ALA A 60 34.67 -20.49 13.89
N GLY A 61 35.29 -19.32 13.69
CA GLY A 61 36.49 -18.93 14.39
C GLY A 61 36.21 -18.77 15.89
N PRO A 62 37.17 -19.11 16.77
CA PRO A 62 37.01 -18.99 18.21
C PRO A 62 36.76 -17.53 18.61
N ILE A 63 35.63 -17.30 19.27
CA ILE A 63 35.23 -15.99 19.81
C ILE A 63 36.23 -15.57 20.90
N PRO A 64 36.91 -14.42 20.78
CA PRO A 64 37.74 -13.90 21.86
C PRO A 64 36.84 -13.42 23.00
N LEU A 65 36.91 -14.08 24.16
CA LEU A 65 36.40 -13.52 25.41
C LEU A 65 37.43 -12.51 25.95
N ALA A 66 37.18 -11.20 25.82
CA ALA A 66 37.80 -10.20 26.69
C ALA A 66 37.13 -8.82 26.56
N GLY A 67 36.90 -8.18 27.71
CA GLY A 67 36.75 -6.73 27.83
C GLY A 67 35.38 -6.29 28.35
N GLY A 68 35.26 -6.10 29.68
CA GLY A 68 34.12 -5.42 30.27
C GLY A 68 34.05 -3.98 29.77
N ILE A 69 32.98 -3.66 29.07
CA ILE A 69 32.66 -2.32 28.58
C ILE A 69 31.57 -1.79 29.51
N ASP A 70 31.76 -0.57 30.03
CA ASP A 70 30.79 0.12 30.88
C ASP A 70 29.51 0.41 30.08
N LEU A 71 28.55 -0.51 30.20
CA LEU A 71 27.24 -0.53 29.51
C LEU A 71 26.42 0.76 29.71
N ALA A 72 26.71 1.55 30.74
CA ALA A 72 26.01 2.79 31.03
C ALA A 72 26.42 3.94 30.07
N GLU A 73 27.70 4.00 29.68
CA GLU A 73 28.20 5.07 28.82
C GLU A 73 27.85 4.80 27.34
N GLU A 74 27.94 3.53 26.90
CA GLU A 74 27.48 3.10 25.57
C GLU A 74 25.95 3.23 25.40
N ALA A 75 25.16 2.96 26.43
CA ALA A 75 23.70 3.16 26.35
C ALA A 75 23.33 4.65 26.21
N SER A 76 24.05 5.56 26.89
CA SER A 76 23.81 7.00 26.79
C SER A 76 24.28 7.58 25.45
N ALA A 77 25.39 7.08 24.91
CA ALA A 77 25.93 7.47 23.61
C ALA A 77 25.11 6.88 22.44
N ALA A 78 24.53 5.68 22.61
CA ALA A 78 23.61 5.08 21.64
C ALA A 78 22.26 5.81 21.62
N ALA A 79 21.75 6.23 22.78
CA ALA A 79 20.50 7.00 22.87
C ALA A 79 20.61 8.40 22.24
N SER A 80 21.76 9.08 22.42
CA SER A 80 22.02 10.39 21.80
C SER A 80 22.25 10.28 20.28
N ARG A 81 22.94 9.24 19.80
CA ARG A 81 23.07 8.98 18.35
C ARG A 81 21.75 8.56 17.69
N ALA A 82 20.89 7.82 18.40
CA ALA A 82 19.56 7.45 17.90
C ALA A 82 18.62 8.67 17.78
N ALA A 83 18.71 9.64 18.72
CA ALA A 83 17.95 10.88 18.65
C ALA A 83 18.39 11.80 17.50
N GLU A 84 19.70 11.83 17.20
CA GLU A 84 20.28 12.64 16.12
C GLU A 84 20.10 12.00 14.72
N GLN A 85 20.06 10.66 14.64
CA GLN A 85 19.70 9.95 13.40
C GLN A 85 18.20 10.02 13.07
N ALA A 86 17.32 10.19 14.06
CA ALA A 86 15.88 10.37 13.86
C ALA A 86 15.49 11.76 13.32
N THR A 87 16.37 12.76 13.45
CA THR A 87 16.08 14.15 13.05
C THR A 87 16.65 14.56 11.69
N THR A 88 17.52 13.74 11.08
CA THR A 88 18.28 14.13 9.87
C THR A 88 18.00 13.29 8.63
N ARG A 89 17.00 12.39 8.65
CA ARG A 89 16.63 11.57 7.49
C ARG A 89 15.14 11.61 7.21
N SER A 90 14.73 12.57 6.39
CA SER A 90 13.57 12.34 5.50
C SER A 90 13.92 11.16 4.59
N PRO A 91 13.12 10.09 4.54
CA PRO A 91 13.34 9.01 3.59
C PRO A 91 12.81 9.45 2.23
N LEU A 92 13.55 10.33 1.56
CA LEU A 92 13.64 10.22 0.11
C LEU A 92 14.31 8.86 -0.15
N LEU A 93 13.52 7.86 -0.57
CA LEU A 93 14.01 6.55 -0.98
C LEU A 93 15.23 6.74 -1.90
N SER A 94 16.42 6.55 -1.34
CA SER A 94 17.58 6.21 -2.14
C SER A 94 17.44 4.74 -2.53
N PRO A 95 17.66 4.37 -3.80
CA PRO A 95 17.69 2.98 -4.24
C PRO A 95 18.97 2.35 -3.69
N GLY A 96 18.91 1.90 -2.43
CA GLY A 96 20.05 1.37 -1.69
C GLY A 96 19.59 0.34 -0.69
N GLU A 97 19.69 -0.93 -1.10
CA GLU A 97 19.74 -2.12 -0.25
C GLU A 97 18.73 -2.17 0.91
N ALA A 98 17.49 -2.50 0.57
CA ALA A 98 16.58 -3.14 1.53
C ALA A 98 17.18 -4.48 1.96
N ARG A 99 18.04 -4.42 2.99
CA ARG A 99 18.46 -5.57 3.79
C ARG A 99 17.20 -6.06 4.49
N PHE A 100 16.48 -6.98 3.84
CA PHE A 100 15.42 -7.74 4.47
C PHE A 100 16.01 -8.36 5.73
N GLU A 101 15.64 -7.82 6.90
CA GLU A 101 15.78 -8.51 8.16
C GLU A 101 14.96 -9.80 8.04
N GLN A 102 15.69 -10.86 7.69
CA GLN A 102 15.23 -12.22 7.70
C GLN A 102 15.03 -12.56 9.18
N ARG A 103 13.85 -12.22 9.70
CA ARG A 103 13.41 -12.54 11.06
C ARG A 103 13.60 -14.05 11.24
N ASP A 104 14.47 -14.42 12.19
CA ASP A 104 14.81 -15.80 12.56
C ASP A 104 13.56 -16.64 12.84
N GLU A 105 13.00 -17.29 11.82
CA GLU A 105 12.03 -18.38 11.98
C GLU A 105 12.70 -19.69 12.42
N ASP A 106 14.02 -19.72 12.57
CA ASP A 106 14.79 -20.91 12.96
C ASP A 106 14.78 -21.22 14.47
N ARG A 107 14.01 -20.48 15.30
CA ARG A 107 13.99 -20.69 16.77
C ARG A 107 12.94 -21.67 17.30
N PHE A 108 12.25 -22.44 16.46
CA PHE A 108 11.31 -23.49 16.92
C PHE A 108 11.63 -24.87 16.36
N PRO A 109 12.57 -25.62 16.97
CA PRO A 109 12.78 -27.02 16.65
C PRO A 109 11.60 -27.84 17.21
N GLY A 110 10.69 -28.28 16.35
CA GLY A 110 9.69 -29.30 16.71
C GLY A 110 8.27 -29.12 16.16
N MET A 111 7.96 -28.01 15.48
CA MET A 111 6.64 -27.87 14.86
C MET A 111 6.62 -28.60 13.52
N THR A 112 5.99 -29.78 13.50
CA THR A 112 5.59 -30.47 12.26
C THR A 112 4.72 -29.51 11.45
N THR A 113 5.34 -28.77 10.53
CA THR A 113 4.63 -27.99 9.53
C THR A 113 3.87 -28.97 8.67
N THR A 114 2.61 -29.20 9.00
CA THR A 114 1.63 -29.78 8.08
C THR A 114 1.69 -28.93 6.84
N VAL A 115 2.24 -29.51 5.76
CA VAL A 115 2.30 -28.88 4.44
C VAL A 115 0.85 -28.73 4.00
N MET A 116 0.24 -27.59 4.34
CA MET A 116 -1.09 -27.29 3.85
C MET A 116 -1.01 -27.31 2.32
N PRO A 117 -1.99 -27.91 1.62
CA PRO A 117 -2.04 -27.84 0.17
C PRO A 117 -1.91 -26.36 -0.22
N VAL A 118 -1.05 -26.08 -1.20
CA VAL A 118 -0.70 -24.73 -1.65
C VAL A 118 -2.00 -23.99 -1.95
N ALA A 119 -2.52 -23.26 -0.95
CA ALA A 119 -3.78 -22.56 -1.08
C ALA A 119 -3.63 -21.60 -2.26
N ASP A 120 -4.63 -21.62 -3.16
CA ASP A 120 -4.64 -20.78 -4.35
C ASP A 120 -4.35 -19.32 -3.95
N LYS A 121 -3.56 -18.61 -4.77
CA LYS A 121 -3.12 -17.24 -4.48
C LYS A 121 -4.31 -16.33 -4.19
N HIS A 122 -5.44 -16.57 -4.87
CA HIS A 122 -6.70 -15.87 -4.64
C HIS A 122 -7.23 -16.09 -3.22
N THR A 123 -7.21 -17.32 -2.71
CA THR A 123 -7.63 -17.64 -1.34
C THR A 123 -6.74 -16.95 -0.30
N ARG A 124 -5.43 -16.86 -0.55
CA ARG A 124 -4.50 -16.13 0.34
C ARG A 124 -4.81 -14.64 0.37
N PHE A 125 -5.03 -14.02 -0.80
CA PHE A 125 -5.43 -12.63 -0.89
C PHE A 125 -6.78 -12.37 -0.18
N LEU A 126 -7.80 -13.20 -0.42
CA LEU A 126 -9.10 -13.08 0.26
C LEU A 126 -8.98 -13.23 1.78
N ARG A 127 -8.13 -14.14 2.25
CA ARG A 127 -7.84 -14.28 3.68
C ARG A 127 -7.16 -13.02 4.23
N ALA A 128 -6.19 -12.46 3.52
CA ALA A 128 -5.53 -11.21 3.90
C ALA A 128 -6.50 -10.02 3.93
N VAL A 129 -7.43 -9.94 2.98
CA VAL A 129 -8.53 -8.95 2.99
C VAL A 129 -9.44 -9.15 4.21
N GLY A 130 -9.78 -10.40 4.54
CA GLY A 130 -10.53 -10.74 5.76
C GLY A 130 -9.81 -10.29 7.04
N TRP A 131 -8.49 -10.50 7.11
CA TRP A 131 -7.67 -10.00 8.21
C TRP A 131 -7.61 -8.47 8.26
N ALA A 132 -7.54 -7.80 7.10
CA ALA A 132 -7.58 -6.35 7.03
C ALA A 132 -8.91 -5.77 7.53
N LEU A 133 -10.03 -6.49 7.41
CA LEU A 133 -11.31 -6.09 8.00
C LEU A 133 -11.32 -6.23 9.53
N LEU A 134 -10.62 -7.24 10.06
CA LEU A 134 -10.47 -7.48 11.49
C LEU A 134 -9.38 -6.63 12.15
N PHE A 135 -8.67 -5.82 11.37
CA PHE A 135 -7.61 -4.94 11.81
C PHE A 135 -7.80 -4.22 13.18
N PRO A 136 -8.95 -3.59 13.50
CA PRO A 136 -9.12 -2.88 14.77
C PRO A 136 -9.05 -3.78 16.01
N THR A 137 -9.07 -5.12 15.87
CA THR A 137 -8.91 -6.04 17.00
C THR A 137 -7.47 -6.14 17.48
N ASN A 138 -6.49 -5.68 16.70
CA ASN A 138 -5.08 -5.65 17.12
C ASN A 138 -4.83 -4.46 18.05
N THR A 139 -4.36 -4.72 19.26
CA THR A 139 -4.11 -3.69 20.28
C THR A 139 -3.00 -2.70 19.87
N SER A 140 -1.99 -3.14 19.11
CA SER A 140 -0.93 -2.29 18.53
C SER A 140 -1.48 -1.15 17.67
N ASN A 141 -2.64 -1.40 17.07
CA ASN A 141 -3.22 -0.63 15.99
C ASN A 141 -4.38 0.25 16.45
N MET A 142 -4.95 -0.06 17.62
CA MET A 142 -6.08 0.65 18.20
C MET A 142 -5.72 2.10 18.54
N ALA A 143 -4.51 2.36 19.04
CA ALA A 143 -4.07 3.72 19.37
C ALA A 143 -4.05 4.63 18.13
N THR A 144 -3.40 4.18 17.05
CA THR A 144 -3.35 4.88 15.76
C THR A 144 -4.75 5.12 15.19
N PHE A 145 -5.62 4.12 15.27
CA PHE A 145 -7.02 4.25 14.83
C PHE A 145 -7.79 5.32 15.62
N VAL A 146 -7.68 5.33 16.95
CA VAL A 146 -8.35 6.32 17.79
C VAL A 146 -7.85 7.73 17.48
N ILE A 147 -6.54 7.92 17.28
CA ILE A 147 -5.99 9.24 16.90
C ILE A 147 -6.55 9.68 15.55
N LEU A 148 -6.60 8.80 14.55
CA LEU A 148 -7.18 9.12 13.25
C LEU A 148 -8.67 9.43 13.34
N TRP A 149 -9.42 8.68 14.15
CA TRP A 149 -10.83 8.97 14.40
C TRP A 149 -10.99 10.37 15.00
N LEU A 150 -10.19 10.74 16.01
CA LEU A 150 -10.21 12.08 16.58
C LEU A 150 -9.87 13.15 15.53
N LEU A 151 -8.85 12.93 14.70
CA LEU A 151 -8.47 13.86 13.63
C LEU A 151 -9.58 14.05 12.58
N VAL A 152 -10.22 12.97 12.12
CA VAL A 152 -11.37 13.06 11.19
C VAL A 152 -12.57 13.73 11.87
N SER A 153 -12.75 13.54 13.18
CA SER A 153 -13.81 14.22 13.93
C SER A 153 -13.60 15.74 14.02
N LEU A 154 -12.36 16.23 13.90
CA LEU A 154 -12.08 17.67 13.85
C LEU A 154 -12.63 18.33 12.57
N GLU A 155 -12.89 17.57 11.49
CA GLU A 155 -13.57 18.09 10.30
C GLU A 155 -14.96 18.66 10.65
N ILE A 156 -15.61 18.14 11.68
CA ILE A 156 -16.92 18.63 12.15
C ILE A 156 -16.81 20.08 12.63
N LEU A 157 -15.72 20.45 13.29
CA LEU A 157 -15.49 21.81 13.81
C LEU A 157 -15.24 22.82 12.69
N GLN A 158 -14.73 22.38 11.55
CA GLN A 158 -14.39 23.25 10.42
C GLN A 158 -15.62 23.90 9.77
N GLY A 159 -16.79 23.27 9.89
CA GLY A 159 -18.06 23.85 9.45
C GLY A 159 -18.43 25.15 10.17
N PHE A 160 -17.83 25.45 11.33
CA PHE A 160 -18.17 26.61 12.16
C PHE A 160 -17.26 27.83 11.96
N ALA A 161 -16.14 27.69 11.24
CA ALA A 161 -15.19 28.79 11.03
C ALA A 161 -14.72 28.82 9.55
N PRO A 162 -15.33 29.60 8.65
CA PRO A 162 -15.12 29.45 7.21
C PRO A 162 -13.68 29.76 6.74
N CYS A 163 -13.03 30.81 7.25
CA CYS A 163 -11.67 31.17 6.81
C CYS A 163 -10.57 30.31 7.45
N VAL A 164 -10.67 30.07 8.77
CA VAL A 164 -9.78 29.15 9.50
C VAL A 164 -10.02 27.70 9.05
N GLY A 165 -11.24 27.40 8.63
CA GLY A 165 -11.69 26.12 8.14
C GLY A 165 -11.00 25.69 6.88
N VAL A 166 -10.81 26.56 5.87
CA VAL A 166 -10.14 26.14 4.61
C VAL A 166 -8.69 25.70 4.87
N ILE A 167 -7.93 26.46 5.66
CA ILE A 167 -6.55 26.08 6.02
C ILE A 167 -6.57 24.81 6.87
N GLY A 168 -7.48 24.72 7.84
CA GLY A 168 -7.66 23.51 8.65
C GLY A 168 -8.00 22.28 7.82
N VAL A 169 -8.93 22.39 6.86
CA VAL A 169 -9.33 21.32 5.93
C VAL A 169 -8.11 20.86 5.15
N PHE A 170 -7.33 21.80 4.61
CA PHE A 170 -6.12 21.48 3.87
C PHE A 170 -5.09 20.72 4.71
N ILE A 171 -4.88 21.13 5.97
CA ILE A 171 -3.95 20.47 6.89
C ILE A 171 -4.44 19.05 7.23
N ILE A 172 -5.71 18.90 7.61
CA ILE A 172 -6.29 17.61 7.99
C ILE A 172 -6.32 16.66 6.79
N GLU A 173 -6.79 17.10 5.63
CA GLU A 173 -6.80 16.28 4.41
C GLU A 173 -5.39 15.93 3.95
N GLY A 174 -4.41 16.82 4.13
CA GLY A 174 -3.01 16.52 3.83
C GLY A 174 -2.44 15.43 4.73
N TRP A 175 -2.75 15.46 6.02
CA TRP A 175 -2.38 14.39 6.96
C TRP A 175 -3.07 13.08 6.63
N ILE A 176 -4.38 13.11 6.38
CA ILE A 176 -5.15 11.92 5.98
C ILE A 176 -4.58 11.34 4.68
N ALA A 177 -4.20 12.18 3.73
CA ALA A 177 -3.55 11.76 2.48
C ALA A 177 -2.18 11.12 2.73
N ALA A 178 -1.33 11.75 3.55
CA ALA A 178 -0.02 11.21 3.93
C ALA A 178 -0.15 9.84 4.59
N PHE A 179 -1.00 9.75 5.60
CA PHE A 179 -1.30 8.50 6.29
C PHE A 179 -1.85 7.44 5.32
N SER A 180 -2.78 7.81 4.42
CA SER A 180 -3.36 6.87 3.44
C SER A 180 -2.30 6.31 2.50
N LEU A 181 -1.40 7.15 1.98
CA LEU A 181 -0.31 6.71 1.11
C LEU A 181 0.68 5.79 1.86
N ASN A 182 0.99 6.11 3.12
CA ASN A 182 1.84 5.28 3.96
C ASN A 182 1.20 3.91 4.24
N VAL A 183 -0.11 3.85 4.52
CA VAL A 183 -0.84 2.57 4.69
C VAL A 183 -0.78 1.72 3.44
N VAL A 184 -0.93 2.32 2.26
CA VAL A 184 -0.79 1.59 0.99
C VAL A 184 0.64 1.05 0.83
N ALA A 185 1.66 1.86 1.15
CA ALA A 185 3.06 1.48 1.02
C ALA A 185 3.48 0.37 2.01
N THR A 186 3.13 0.49 3.30
CA THR A 186 3.44 -0.55 4.31
C THR A 186 2.71 -1.86 4.01
N ALA A 187 1.44 -1.79 3.62
CA ALA A 187 0.67 -2.98 3.21
C ALA A 187 1.22 -3.61 1.91
N ALA A 188 1.76 -2.81 0.99
CA ALA A 188 2.45 -3.29 -0.21
C ALA A 188 3.74 -4.06 0.13
N ASN A 189 4.45 -3.65 1.19
CA ASN A 189 5.60 -4.37 1.74
C ASN A 189 5.23 -5.65 2.51
N GLY A 190 3.94 -5.82 2.84
CA GLY A 190 3.44 -6.96 3.61
C GLY A 190 3.49 -6.75 5.12
N GLU A 191 3.67 -5.50 5.57
CA GLU A 191 3.59 -5.16 6.98
C GLU A 191 2.15 -5.23 7.47
N GLU A 192 1.97 -5.78 8.68
CA GLU A 192 0.65 -5.99 9.26
C GLU A 192 0.19 -4.84 10.18
N ASP A 193 1.11 -4.01 10.63
CA ASP A 193 0.82 -2.87 11.50
C ASP A 193 0.58 -1.59 10.69
N LEU A 194 -0.17 -0.64 11.28
CA LEU A 194 -0.29 0.68 10.69
C LEU A 194 1.01 1.46 10.82
N PRO A 195 1.32 2.31 9.83
CA PRO A 195 2.40 3.27 9.99
C PRO A 195 2.11 4.16 11.21
N PRO A 196 3.14 4.49 12.01
CA PRO A 196 3.00 5.48 13.07
C PRO A 196 2.63 6.83 12.46
N ILE A 197 1.87 7.64 13.20
CA ILE A 197 1.49 8.97 12.75
C ILE A 197 2.67 9.92 13.05
N THR A 198 3.47 10.23 12.03
CA THR A 198 4.62 11.14 12.14
C THR A 198 4.15 12.59 11.97
N LEU A 199 3.88 13.26 13.09
CA LEU A 199 3.46 14.68 13.09
C LEU A 199 4.64 15.65 12.96
N LEU A 200 5.86 15.11 13.09
CA LEU A 200 7.11 15.87 13.23
C LEU A 200 7.84 16.07 11.91
N GLU A 201 7.42 15.39 10.84
CA GLU A 201 7.96 15.67 9.51
C GLU A 201 7.64 17.11 9.10
N GLY A 202 8.55 17.74 8.35
CA GLY A 202 8.37 19.13 7.94
C GLY A 202 7.02 19.33 7.23
N PHE A 203 6.34 20.46 7.50
CA PHE A 203 5.00 20.77 6.98
C PHE A 203 4.85 20.47 5.47
N PHE A 204 5.87 20.78 4.68
CA PHE A 204 5.83 20.58 3.24
C PHE A 204 5.88 19.09 2.84
N GLU A 205 6.75 18.31 3.48
CA GLU A 205 6.96 16.89 3.18
C GLU A 205 5.85 16.01 3.77
N GLY A 206 5.41 16.31 4.99
CA GLY A 206 4.39 15.54 5.69
C GLY A 206 2.95 15.88 5.30
N ILE A 207 2.68 17.06 4.73
CA ILE A 207 1.30 17.54 4.46
C ILE A 207 1.11 17.89 2.98
N VAL A 208 1.91 18.84 2.48
CA VAL A 208 1.66 19.46 1.17
C VAL A 208 1.89 18.47 0.03
N ILE A 209 3.03 17.78 0.01
CA ILE A 209 3.36 16.83 -1.05
C ILE A 209 2.35 15.66 -1.09
N PRO A 210 2.04 14.98 0.04
CA PRO A 210 1.05 13.90 0.05
C PRO A 210 -0.35 14.35 -0.35
N PHE A 211 -0.77 15.55 0.08
CA PHE A 211 -2.02 16.15 -0.34
C PHE A 211 -2.10 16.26 -1.87
N PHE A 212 -1.09 16.84 -2.51
CA PHE A 212 -1.08 16.98 -3.97
C PHE A 212 -0.98 15.65 -4.70
N LYS A 213 -0.24 14.67 -4.17
CA LYS A 213 -0.21 13.29 -4.68
C LYS A 213 -1.61 12.70 -4.71
N TYR A 214 -2.30 12.76 -3.59
CA TYR A 214 -3.62 12.20 -3.42
C TYR A 214 -4.68 12.94 -4.25
N LEU A 215 -4.62 14.28 -4.29
CA LEU A 215 -5.47 15.13 -5.10
C LEU A 215 -5.26 14.84 -6.61
N ALA A 216 -4.02 14.73 -7.07
CA ALA A 216 -3.72 14.43 -8.46
C ALA A 216 -4.29 13.07 -8.89
N VAL A 217 -4.22 12.05 -8.04
CA VAL A 217 -4.85 10.74 -8.29
C VAL A 217 -6.37 10.89 -8.44
N ARG A 218 -7.03 11.65 -7.54
CA ARG A 218 -8.48 11.92 -7.65
C ARG A 218 -8.84 12.69 -8.91
N VAL A 219 -8.10 13.76 -9.22
CA VAL A 219 -8.34 14.58 -10.42
C VAL A 219 -8.14 13.74 -11.67
N LEU A 220 -7.07 12.96 -11.76
CA LEU A 220 -6.78 12.12 -12.93
C LEU A 220 -7.85 11.06 -13.14
N ALA A 221 -8.32 10.41 -12.06
CA ALA A 221 -9.40 9.44 -12.12
C ALA A 221 -10.73 10.06 -12.57
N LEU A 222 -11.05 11.28 -12.10
CA LEU A 222 -12.32 11.95 -12.36
C LEU A 222 -12.30 12.84 -13.61
N ALA A 223 -11.14 13.16 -14.16
CA ALA A 223 -10.97 14.11 -15.27
C ALA A 223 -11.83 13.75 -16.49
N PRO A 224 -11.94 12.48 -16.94
CA PRO A 224 -12.81 12.14 -18.06
C PRO A 224 -14.29 12.45 -17.80
N ALA A 225 -14.77 12.17 -16.58
CA ALA A 225 -16.17 12.42 -16.20
C ALA A 225 -16.44 13.92 -16.09
N VAL A 226 -15.50 14.68 -15.51
CA VAL A 226 -15.58 16.15 -15.41
C VAL A 226 -15.55 16.79 -16.81
N ALA A 227 -14.66 16.34 -17.70
CA ALA A 227 -14.58 16.84 -19.06
C ALA A 227 -15.89 16.57 -19.83
N PHE A 228 -16.43 15.34 -19.73
CA PHE A 228 -17.73 15.02 -20.32
C PHE A 228 -18.85 15.88 -19.75
N PHE A 229 -18.85 16.11 -18.42
CA PHE A 229 -19.82 16.98 -17.78
C PHE A 229 -19.77 18.40 -18.31
N VAL A 230 -18.58 19.00 -18.41
CA VAL A 230 -18.38 20.35 -18.97
C VAL A 230 -18.88 20.41 -20.42
N LEU A 231 -18.55 19.42 -21.25
CA LEU A 231 -19.03 19.36 -22.64
C LEU A 231 -20.56 19.28 -22.73
N VAL A 232 -21.22 18.50 -21.87
CA VAL A 232 -22.69 18.44 -21.82
C VAL A 232 -23.30 19.78 -21.40
N VAL A 233 -22.72 20.45 -20.40
CA VAL A 233 -23.20 21.77 -19.95
C VAL A 233 -23.04 22.81 -21.06
N LEU A 234 -21.86 22.86 -21.71
CA LEU A 234 -21.58 23.80 -22.80
C LEU A 234 -22.50 23.56 -24.00
N SER A 235 -22.75 22.31 -24.38
CA SER A 235 -23.65 21.97 -25.49
C SER A 235 -25.11 22.31 -25.19
N THR A 236 -25.58 22.08 -23.96
CA THR A 236 -26.96 22.39 -23.55
C THR A 236 -27.19 23.91 -23.51
N ALA A 237 -26.22 24.67 -23.00
CA ALA A 237 -26.31 26.13 -22.93
C ALA A 237 -26.41 26.80 -24.31
N GLN A 238 -25.91 26.18 -25.38
CA GLN A 238 -26.04 26.70 -26.74
C GLN A 238 -27.43 26.50 -27.34
N THR A 239 -28.19 25.51 -26.85
CA THR A 239 -29.49 25.13 -27.43
C THR A 239 -30.70 25.70 -26.69
N GLY A 240 -30.54 26.18 -25.45
CA GLY A 240 -31.63 26.67 -24.62
C GLY A 240 -31.94 28.16 -24.85
N PRO A 241 -33.22 28.57 -24.86
CA PRO A 241 -33.59 29.98 -24.92
C PRO A 241 -33.25 30.67 -23.58
N GLY A 242 -32.15 31.43 -23.55
CA GLY A 242 -31.90 32.48 -22.56
C GLY A 242 -31.37 32.08 -21.18
N LEU A 243 -31.11 30.79 -20.91
CA LEU A 243 -30.47 30.37 -19.65
C LEU A 243 -28.94 30.43 -19.77
N SER A 244 -28.30 31.17 -18.86
CA SER A 244 -26.85 31.25 -18.82
C SER A 244 -26.26 29.96 -18.23
N VAL A 245 -25.00 29.63 -18.58
CA VAL A 245 -24.25 28.51 -17.97
C VAL A 245 -24.24 28.62 -16.43
N ARG A 246 -24.23 29.85 -15.92
CA ARG A 246 -24.29 30.14 -14.48
C ARG A 246 -25.57 29.60 -13.85
N ASP A 247 -26.72 29.75 -14.49
CA ASP A 247 -28.01 29.33 -13.93
C ASP A 247 -28.08 27.80 -13.81
N TYR A 248 -27.51 27.08 -14.77
CA TYR A 248 -27.37 25.63 -14.72
C TYR A 248 -26.44 25.16 -13.59
N ILE A 249 -25.28 25.80 -13.42
CA ILE A 249 -24.33 25.44 -12.36
C ILE A 249 -24.93 25.75 -10.99
N VAL A 250 -25.51 26.93 -10.82
CA VAL A 250 -26.15 27.34 -9.56
C VAL A 250 -27.32 26.41 -9.24
N GLY A 251 -28.17 26.07 -10.21
CA GLY A 251 -29.25 25.11 -10.01
C GLY A 251 -28.75 23.71 -9.62
N ALA A 252 -27.70 23.22 -10.29
CA ALA A 252 -27.09 21.93 -9.95
C ALA A 252 -26.52 21.93 -8.52
N VAL A 253 -25.78 22.98 -8.14
CA VAL A 253 -25.20 23.13 -6.80
C VAL A 253 -26.28 23.30 -5.73
N GLN A 254 -27.29 24.13 -5.96
CA GLN A 254 -28.37 24.40 -5.01
C GLN A 254 -29.30 23.21 -4.81
N SER A 255 -29.52 22.40 -5.84
CA SER A 255 -30.31 21.16 -5.73
C SER A 255 -29.62 20.08 -4.88
N GLY A 256 -28.35 20.29 -4.51
CA GLY A 256 -27.66 19.51 -3.47
C GLY A 256 -27.48 18.03 -3.79
N GLY A 257 -27.58 17.59 -5.05
CA GLY A 257 -27.41 16.18 -5.37
C GLY A 257 -27.77 15.75 -6.79
N VAL A 258 -28.11 14.47 -6.89
CA VAL A 258 -28.41 13.77 -8.15
C VAL A 258 -29.62 14.36 -8.90
N GLY A 259 -30.53 15.03 -8.18
CA GLY A 259 -31.71 15.67 -8.76
C GLY A 259 -31.39 16.78 -9.77
N GLY A 260 -30.40 17.63 -9.47
CA GLY A 260 -29.95 18.66 -10.42
C GLY A 260 -29.22 18.06 -11.63
N LEU A 261 -28.47 16.98 -11.42
CA LEU A 261 -27.82 16.25 -12.51
C LEU A 261 -28.86 15.61 -13.44
N ALA A 262 -29.96 15.07 -12.91
CA ALA A 262 -31.02 14.48 -13.73
C ALA A 262 -31.70 15.50 -14.67
N GLY A 263 -31.74 16.78 -14.27
CA GLY A 263 -32.22 17.87 -15.14
C GLY A 263 -31.25 18.20 -16.29
N VAL A 264 -29.94 18.11 -16.05
CA VAL A 264 -28.89 18.40 -17.03
C VAL A 264 -28.62 17.20 -17.96
N PHE A 265 -28.70 15.99 -17.43
CA PHE A 265 -28.40 14.74 -18.11
C PHE A 265 -29.69 13.92 -18.28
N GLN A 266 -30.26 13.97 -19.48
CA GLN A 266 -31.37 13.10 -19.83
C GLN A 266 -30.92 11.95 -20.75
N GLY A 267 -31.55 10.79 -20.57
CA GLY A 267 -31.38 9.61 -21.42
C GLY A 267 -29.94 9.13 -21.52
N ALA A 268 -29.45 8.97 -22.75
CA ALA A 268 -28.12 8.43 -23.04
C ALA A 268 -26.97 9.22 -22.41
N LYS A 269 -27.09 10.55 -22.27
CA LYS A 269 -26.02 11.39 -21.68
C LYS A 269 -25.76 11.03 -20.22
N LEU A 270 -26.81 10.72 -19.46
CA LEU A 270 -26.69 10.31 -18.05
C LEU A 270 -25.98 8.96 -17.93
N ALA A 271 -26.38 7.99 -18.76
CA ALA A 271 -25.75 6.67 -18.80
C ALA A 271 -24.27 6.77 -19.18
N THR A 272 -23.92 7.55 -20.20
CA THR A 272 -22.52 7.79 -20.59
C THR A 272 -21.73 8.45 -19.47
N PHE A 273 -22.27 9.47 -18.79
CA PHE A 273 -21.60 10.10 -17.65
C PHE A 273 -21.28 9.08 -16.54
N PHE A 274 -22.27 8.27 -16.15
CA PHE A 274 -22.06 7.25 -15.11
C PHE A 274 -21.09 6.14 -15.54
N LEU A 275 -21.09 5.74 -16.81
CA LEU A 275 -20.11 4.78 -17.33
C LEU A 275 -18.69 5.35 -17.27
N ILE A 276 -18.49 6.61 -17.67
CA ILE A 276 -17.19 7.28 -17.60
C ILE A 276 -16.76 7.45 -16.14
N LEU A 277 -17.68 7.89 -15.27
CA LEU A 277 -17.43 8.01 -13.84
C LEU A 277 -17.03 6.66 -13.24
N ALA A 278 -17.80 5.60 -13.50
CA ALA A 278 -17.49 4.24 -13.05
C ALA A 278 -16.13 3.77 -13.55
N GLY A 279 -15.74 4.08 -14.78
CA GLY A 279 -14.40 3.81 -15.30
C GLY A 279 -13.30 4.54 -14.52
N GLY A 280 -13.50 5.82 -14.21
CA GLY A 280 -12.59 6.60 -13.36
C GLY A 280 -12.45 6.02 -11.95
N LEU A 281 -13.57 5.72 -11.30
CA LEU A 281 -13.62 5.09 -9.98
C LEU A 281 -12.98 3.69 -9.99
N PHE A 282 -13.13 2.93 -11.08
CA PHE A 282 -12.51 1.62 -11.26
C PHE A 282 -10.99 1.71 -11.39
N ILE A 283 -10.45 2.76 -12.01
CA ILE A 283 -9.00 2.99 -12.19
C ILE A 283 -8.35 3.64 -10.95
N TRP A 284 -9.13 4.34 -10.12
CA TRP A 284 -8.60 5.07 -8.96
C TRP A 284 -7.70 4.24 -8.00
N PRO A 285 -8.03 2.98 -7.62
CA PRO A 285 -7.19 2.18 -6.74
C PRO A 285 -5.77 1.91 -7.30
N ILE A 286 -5.65 1.61 -8.60
CA ILE A 286 -4.33 1.37 -9.21
C ILE A 286 -3.51 2.66 -9.30
N LEU A 287 -4.15 3.80 -9.59
CA LEU A 287 -3.46 5.10 -9.63
C LEU A 287 -2.91 5.45 -8.26
N LEU A 288 -3.70 5.22 -7.21
CA LEU A 288 -3.29 5.46 -5.83
C LEU A 288 -2.11 4.56 -5.45
N LEU A 289 -2.18 3.26 -5.78
CA LEU A 289 -1.10 2.32 -5.54
C LEU A 289 0.20 2.77 -6.23
N VAL A 290 0.10 3.17 -7.48
CA VAL A 290 1.24 3.62 -8.29
C VAL A 290 1.89 4.86 -7.68
N VAL A 291 1.09 5.83 -7.22
CA VAL A 291 1.63 7.05 -6.58
C VAL A 291 2.19 6.79 -5.20
N ALA A 292 1.60 5.85 -4.44
CA ALA A 292 2.09 5.47 -3.12
C ALA A 292 3.43 4.74 -3.19
N VAL A 293 3.61 3.80 -4.12
CA VAL A 293 4.81 2.96 -4.20
C VAL A 293 5.85 3.51 -5.20
N GLY A 294 5.43 3.93 -6.39
CA GLY A 294 6.32 4.37 -7.48
C GLY A 294 6.44 5.90 -7.64
N GLY A 295 5.65 6.68 -6.90
CA GLY A 295 5.64 8.14 -7.00
C GLY A 295 4.95 8.68 -8.27
N PHE A 296 5.14 9.97 -8.54
CA PHE A 296 4.43 10.67 -9.62
C PHE A 296 4.87 10.26 -11.03
N GLY A 297 6.17 10.04 -11.25
CA GLY A 297 6.70 9.71 -12.59
C GLY A 297 6.13 8.41 -13.14
N ALA A 298 5.70 7.52 -12.25
CA ALA A 298 5.05 6.26 -12.58
C ALA A 298 3.69 6.42 -13.29
N LEU A 299 2.99 7.55 -13.08
CA LEU A 299 1.68 7.82 -13.68
C LEU A 299 1.73 7.92 -15.21
N VAL A 300 2.89 8.21 -15.79
CA VAL A 300 3.07 8.34 -17.25
C VAL A 300 2.85 7.00 -17.96
N ARG A 301 3.04 5.87 -17.27
CA ARG A 301 2.96 4.53 -17.85
C ARG A 301 1.57 3.89 -17.71
N ILE A 302 0.55 4.57 -18.23
CA ILE A 302 -0.86 4.13 -18.20
C ILE A 302 -1.03 2.78 -18.92
N ASP A 303 -0.25 2.57 -19.99
CA ASP A 303 -0.17 1.32 -20.73
C ASP A 303 0.11 0.12 -19.83
N LEU A 304 1.13 0.24 -18.97
CA LEU A 304 1.49 -0.84 -18.07
C LEU A 304 0.39 -1.07 -17.02
N MET A 305 -0.23 0.01 -16.50
CA MET A 305 -1.29 -0.10 -15.48
C MET A 305 -2.48 -0.91 -16.00
N LEU A 306 -2.90 -0.66 -17.25
CA LEU A 306 -3.99 -1.41 -17.88
C LEU A 306 -3.64 -2.89 -18.06
N ILE A 307 -2.40 -3.19 -18.48
CA ILE A 307 -1.93 -4.57 -18.60
C ILE A 307 -1.95 -5.28 -17.23
N THR A 308 -1.53 -4.60 -16.16
CA THR A 308 -1.57 -5.14 -14.80
C THR A 308 -3.00 -5.44 -14.38
N ILE A 309 -3.96 -4.53 -14.58
CA ILE A 309 -5.38 -4.75 -14.27
C ILE A 309 -5.91 -6.02 -14.95
N VAL A 310 -5.63 -6.19 -16.25
CA VAL A 310 -6.11 -7.37 -17.00
C VAL A 310 -5.49 -8.66 -16.44
N ARG A 311 -4.19 -8.65 -16.09
CA ARG A 311 -3.48 -9.82 -15.55
C ARG A 311 -3.87 -10.19 -14.11
N THR A 312 -4.38 -9.24 -13.34
CA THR A 312 -4.79 -9.42 -11.95
C THR A 312 -6.30 -9.27 -11.74
N LEU A 313 -7.08 -9.30 -12.83
CA LEU A 313 -8.50 -8.91 -12.87
C LEU A 313 -9.35 -9.48 -11.72
N PRO A 314 -9.31 -10.78 -11.36
CA PRO A 314 -10.15 -11.29 -10.28
C PRO A 314 -9.79 -10.68 -8.91
N GLY A 315 -8.50 -10.55 -8.61
CA GLY A 315 -8.03 -9.92 -7.38
C GLY A 315 -8.29 -8.41 -7.39
N TYR A 316 -8.22 -7.78 -8.55
CA TYR A 316 -8.51 -6.35 -8.72
C TYR A 316 -9.99 -6.03 -8.52
N ILE A 317 -10.91 -6.86 -9.04
CA ILE A 317 -12.36 -6.70 -8.83
C ILE A 317 -12.69 -6.72 -7.34
N VAL A 318 -12.10 -7.65 -6.58
CA VAL A 318 -12.26 -7.70 -5.11
C VAL A 318 -11.73 -6.42 -4.46
N CYS A 319 -10.55 -5.95 -4.86
CA CYS A 319 -9.98 -4.71 -4.36
C CYS A 319 -10.92 -3.51 -4.58
N VAL A 320 -11.40 -3.32 -5.83
CA VAL A 320 -12.35 -2.28 -6.20
C VAL A 320 -13.66 -2.40 -5.40
N ALA A 321 -14.21 -3.61 -5.29
CA ALA A 321 -15.45 -3.86 -4.55
C ALA A 321 -15.32 -3.50 -3.07
N VAL A 322 -14.20 -3.82 -2.42
CA VAL A 322 -13.96 -3.46 -1.02
C VAL A 322 -13.76 -1.96 -0.86
N VAL A 323 -12.96 -1.32 -1.71
CA VAL A 323 -12.70 0.14 -1.66
C VAL A 323 -14.00 0.94 -1.81
N TRP A 324 -14.81 0.63 -2.81
CA TRP A 324 -16.06 1.34 -3.05
C TRP A 324 -17.18 0.90 -2.12
N GLY A 325 -17.21 -0.37 -1.69
CA GLY A 325 -18.14 -0.83 -0.65
C GLY A 325 -17.88 -0.13 0.68
N ALA A 326 -16.63 0.04 1.06
CA ALA A 326 -16.21 0.78 2.24
C ALA A 326 -16.60 2.27 2.14
N SER A 327 -16.36 2.90 0.98
CA SER A 327 -16.75 4.28 0.71
C SER A 327 -18.28 4.48 0.72
N ALA A 328 -19.02 3.54 0.13
CA ALA A 328 -20.48 3.55 0.11
C ALA A 328 -21.06 3.37 1.52
N LEU A 329 -20.45 2.52 2.36
CA LEU A 329 -20.83 2.34 3.76
C LEU A 329 -20.61 3.64 4.56
N ALA A 330 -19.46 4.29 4.39
CA ALA A 330 -19.14 5.55 5.05
C ALA A 330 -20.08 6.70 4.65
N ALA A 331 -20.47 6.77 3.37
CA ALA A 331 -21.40 7.79 2.88
C ALA A 331 -22.87 7.46 3.17
N GLY A 332 -23.23 6.18 3.13
CA GLY A 332 -24.61 5.70 3.26
C GLY A 332 -25.14 5.77 4.69
N LEU A 333 -24.32 5.44 5.69
CA LEU A 333 -24.79 5.43 7.08
C LEU A 333 -25.25 6.82 7.57
N PRO A 334 -24.49 7.92 7.39
CA PRO A 334 -24.97 9.26 7.75
C PRO A 334 -26.26 9.65 7.01
N ALA A 335 -26.41 9.25 5.74
CA ALA A 335 -27.61 9.54 4.96
C ALA A 335 -28.85 8.80 5.51
N ILE A 336 -28.70 7.53 5.90
CA ILE A 336 -29.78 6.74 6.53
C ILE A 336 -30.16 7.33 7.89
N VAL A 337 -29.16 7.70 8.71
CA VAL A 337 -29.40 8.32 10.02
C VAL A 337 -30.16 9.64 9.88
N LYS A 338 -29.76 10.49 8.92
CA LYS A 338 -30.45 11.74 8.62
C LYS A 338 -31.90 11.53 8.19
N LEU A 339 -32.19 10.43 7.48
CA LEU A 339 -33.55 10.07 7.07
C LEU A 339 -34.42 9.65 8.27
N ILE A 340 -33.85 8.94 9.26
CA ILE A 340 -34.58 8.40 10.41
C ILE A 340 -34.85 9.48 11.48
N GLN A 341 -33.87 10.33 11.79
CA GLN A 341 -33.95 11.23 12.95
C GLN A 341 -34.77 12.50 12.71
N GLY A 342 -35.11 12.80 11.45
CA GLY A 342 -35.72 14.06 11.09
C GLY A 342 -34.82 15.26 11.45
N PRO A 343 -35.35 16.49 11.36
CA PRO A 343 -34.57 17.73 11.50
C PRO A 343 -34.22 18.14 12.96
N GLY A 344 -34.16 17.22 13.93
CA GLY A 344 -33.93 17.54 15.35
C GLY A 344 -32.46 17.82 15.71
N ALA A 345 -32.17 18.96 16.33
CA ALA A 345 -30.81 19.52 16.51
C ALA A 345 -29.88 18.80 17.51
N GLY A 346 -30.39 17.99 18.44
CA GLY A 346 -29.61 17.49 19.60
C GLY A 346 -28.85 16.17 19.39
N GLY A 347 -29.36 15.26 18.56
CA GLY A 347 -28.70 13.97 18.29
C GLY A 347 -27.53 14.07 17.32
N ILE A 348 -27.50 15.14 16.53
CA ILE A 348 -26.69 15.27 15.31
C ILE A 348 -25.17 15.16 15.57
N SER A 349 -24.66 15.68 16.70
CA SER A 349 -23.22 15.72 16.98
C SER A 349 -22.62 14.34 17.27
N ALA A 350 -23.28 13.50 18.07
CA ALA A 350 -22.80 12.16 18.40
C ALA A 350 -22.74 11.26 17.14
N PHE A 351 -23.73 11.38 16.25
CA PHE A 351 -23.74 10.62 14.99
C PHE A 351 -22.65 11.07 14.03
N TYR A 352 -22.29 12.36 14.00
CA TYR A 352 -21.16 12.80 13.20
C TYR A 352 -19.84 12.25 13.71
N VAL A 353 -19.64 12.19 15.03
CA VAL A 353 -18.42 11.59 15.60
C VAL A 353 -18.37 10.10 15.26
N VAL A 354 -19.45 9.34 15.45
CA VAL A 354 -19.50 7.92 15.06
C VAL A 354 -19.29 7.73 13.55
N GLY A 355 -19.90 8.58 12.74
CA GLY A 355 -19.73 8.58 11.28
C GLY A 355 -18.29 8.88 10.85
N ALA A 356 -17.61 9.80 11.54
CA ALA A 356 -16.19 10.08 11.34
C ALA A 356 -15.31 8.84 11.66
N GLY A 357 -15.63 8.12 12.72
CA GLY A 357 -14.94 6.87 13.08
C GLY A 357 -15.15 5.77 12.04
N LEU A 358 -16.38 5.60 11.56
CA LEU A 358 -16.67 4.67 10.48
C LEU A 358 -15.95 5.04 9.17
N ARG A 359 -15.91 6.34 8.84
CA ARG A 359 -15.17 6.86 7.68
C ARG A 359 -13.67 6.59 7.81
N ALA A 360 -13.07 6.85 8.97
CA ALA A 360 -11.66 6.54 9.23
C ALA A 360 -11.38 5.04 9.08
N TYR A 361 -12.22 4.18 9.66
CA TYR A 361 -12.10 2.72 9.59
C TYR A 361 -12.17 2.22 8.13
N THR A 362 -13.24 2.58 7.43
CA THR A 362 -13.47 2.17 6.03
C THR A 362 -12.36 2.65 5.11
N GLN A 363 -11.83 3.85 5.34
CA GLN A 363 -10.69 4.38 4.62
C GLN A 363 -9.41 3.57 4.87
N ILE A 364 -9.07 3.26 6.13
CA ILE A 364 -7.90 2.41 6.46
C ILE A 364 -7.99 1.06 5.74
N VAL A 365 -9.16 0.40 5.83
CA VAL A 365 -9.40 -0.88 5.15
C VAL A 365 -9.20 -0.75 3.65
N ALA A 366 -9.77 0.28 3.02
CA ALA A 366 -9.62 0.52 1.59
C ALA A 366 -8.13 0.67 1.18
N MET A 367 -7.38 1.53 1.88
CA MET A 367 -5.95 1.75 1.61
C MET A 367 -5.12 0.49 1.79
N ARG A 368 -5.40 -0.27 2.86
CA ARG A 368 -4.67 -1.50 3.16
C ARG A 368 -4.95 -2.58 2.12
N VAL A 369 -6.19 -2.71 1.64
CA VAL A 369 -6.54 -3.67 0.59
C VAL A 369 -5.86 -3.33 -0.74
N ILE A 370 -5.66 -2.04 -1.05
CA ILE A 370 -4.88 -1.59 -2.21
C ILE A 370 -3.42 -2.07 -2.10
N GLY A 371 -2.76 -1.84 -0.97
CA GLY A 371 -1.39 -2.32 -0.75
C GLY A 371 -1.28 -3.85 -0.75
N LEU A 372 -2.19 -4.56 -0.07
CA LEU A 372 -2.23 -6.03 -0.06
C LEU A 372 -2.43 -6.62 -1.45
N HIS A 373 -3.18 -5.94 -2.32
CA HIS A 373 -3.33 -6.35 -3.72
C HIS A 373 -1.97 -6.35 -4.44
N TYR A 374 -1.16 -5.29 -4.26
CA TYR A 374 0.20 -5.27 -4.78
C TYR A 374 1.05 -6.40 -4.20
N HIS A 375 1.06 -6.54 -2.86
CA HIS A 375 1.89 -7.55 -2.19
C HIS A 375 1.69 -8.96 -2.76
N HIS A 376 0.43 -9.38 -2.96
CA HIS A 376 0.10 -10.71 -3.45
C HIS A 376 0.34 -10.89 -4.96
N TYR A 377 0.18 -9.81 -5.74
CA TYR A 377 0.23 -9.88 -7.20
C TYR A 377 1.48 -9.25 -7.83
N LYS A 378 2.44 -8.74 -7.05
CA LYS A 378 3.64 -8.02 -7.54
C LYS A 378 4.37 -8.71 -8.69
N HIS A 379 4.46 -10.05 -8.66
CA HIS A 379 5.06 -10.86 -9.73
C HIS A 379 4.36 -10.78 -11.10
N ARG A 380 3.13 -10.26 -11.16
CA ARG A 380 2.35 -10.05 -12.39
C ARG A 380 2.35 -8.59 -12.85
N TYR A 381 2.91 -7.69 -12.05
CA TYR A 381 3.00 -6.27 -12.42
C TYR A 381 3.98 -6.15 -13.58
N ALA A 382 3.63 -5.32 -14.55
CA ALA A 382 4.45 -5.12 -15.74
C ALA A 382 5.66 -4.20 -15.48
N TRP A 383 5.89 -3.81 -14.22
CA TRP A 383 7.00 -2.99 -13.78
C TRP A 383 7.53 -3.50 -12.44
N ASP A 384 8.80 -3.21 -12.18
CA ASP A 384 9.46 -3.41 -10.90
C ASP A 384 9.85 -2.01 -10.38
N TRP A 385 9.66 -1.77 -9.08
CA TRP A 385 9.94 -0.48 -8.46
C TRP A 385 11.36 -0.39 -7.86
N GLY A 386 12.19 -1.42 -8.09
CA GLY A 386 13.50 -1.58 -7.48
C GLY A 386 13.39 -2.37 -6.18
#